data_AF-A0A959AY25-F1
#
_entry.id   AF-A0A959AY25-F1
#
_cell.length_a   1.000
_cell.length_b   1.000
_cell.length_c   1.000
_cell.angle_alpha   90.00
_cell.angle_beta   90.00
_cell.angle_gamma   90.00
#
_symmetry.space_group_name_H-M   'P 1'
#
loop_
_entity.id
_entity.type
_entity.pdbx_description
1 polymer ?
#
loop_
_entity_poly.entity_id
_entity_poly.type
_entity_poly.pdbx_seq_one_letter_code
_entity_poly.pdbx_strand_id
1 'polypeptide(L)'
;MKKTLLLCCFFPLFLTAQEVEWTRFINGAGEEFFDAIATDTEGNIYGGGSFDGSISFDGDADLALGTSDGFLFKASPDGEILWNIVLGGFGTGRVSDIQFADNGNLLVSGYFTEELLFGNQTILSAGQNEWHAFILWITTDGELAQAAQVPCSGLLQTRHFFQAKDGGYYLAGKFRGTLEYGGLTLENAPAGYPGLFVLKLSPQLNVVPSRKPSLFPGFRQGCSSWRFFPAINVGLRASFIECRNTGFRQRNSKFTHNLATQ
;
A
#
# COMPACT_ATOMS: atom_id res chain seq x y z
N MET A 1 -63.91 52.82 1.00
CA MET A 1 -63.09 52.01 1.95
C MET A 1 -62.29 50.99 1.14
N LYS A 2 -60.99 51.24 0.92
CA LYS A 2 -60.10 50.29 0.22
C LYS A 2 -59.64 49.23 1.25
N LYS A 3 -60.03 47.97 1.03
CA LYS A 3 -59.60 46.83 1.85
C LYS A 3 -58.25 46.36 1.31
N THR A 4 -57.16 46.71 1.98
CA THR A 4 -55.84 46.15 1.70
C THR A 4 -55.78 44.77 2.32
N LEU A 5 -55.76 43.72 1.48
CA LEU A 5 -55.59 42.34 1.92
C LEU A 5 -54.09 42.10 2.10
N LEU A 6 -53.62 41.97 3.35
CA LEU A 6 -52.25 41.59 3.65
C LEU A 6 -52.14 40.07 3.51
N LEU A 7 -51.57 39.61 2.40
CA LEU A 7 -51.27 38.19 2.17
C LEU A 7 -49.96 37.87 2.89
N CYS A 8 -50.03 37.29 4.09
CA CYS A 8 -48.86 36.75 4.76
C CYS A 8 -48.39 35.50 4.02
N CYS A 9 -47.39 35.63 3.14
CA CYS A 9 -46.68 34.50 2.58
C CYS A 9 -45.88 33.81 3.70
N PHE A 10 -46.44 32.75 4.26
CA PHE A 10 -45.74 31.86 5.17
C PHE A 10 -44.79 30.99 4.33
N PHE A 11 -43.54 31.43 4.16
CA PHE A 11 -42.49 30.57 3.62
C PHE A 11 -42.09 29.59 4.73
N PRO A 12 -42.39 28.27 4.62
CA PRO A 12 -41.87 27.31 5.58
C PRO A 12 -40.34 27.29 5.45
N LEU A 13 -39.65 27.67 6.52
CA LEU A 13 -38.23 27.39 6.69
C LEU A 13 -38.10 25.87 6.85
N PHE A 14 -37.75 25.17 5.77
CA PHE A 14 -37.35 23.77 5.86
C PHE A 14 -35.97 23.73 6.53
N LEU A 15 -35.94 23.40 7.83
CA LEU A 15 -34.71 22.95 8.49
C LEU A 15 -34.47 21.50 8.06
N THR A 16 -33.46 21.26 7.23
CA THR A 16 -32.94 19.91 7.01
C THR A 16 -31.88 19.65 8.08
N ALA A 17 -32.11 18.65 8.93
CA ALA A 17 -31.05 18.10 9.75
C ALA A 17 -30.09 17.28 8.87
N GLN A 18 -28.87 17.06 9.35
CA GLN A 18 -27.97 16.11 8.71
C GLN A 18 -28.54 14.70 8.89
N GLU A 19 -28.75 13.98 7.79
CA GLU A 19 -29.12 12.56 7.80
C GLU A 19 -27.89 11.71 7.51
N VAL A 20 -27.82 10.54 8.12
CA VAL A 20 -26.80 9.53 7.80
C VAL A 20 -27.30 8.78 6.57
N GLU A 21 -26.60 8.93 5.45
CA GLU A 21 -27.00 8.28 4.18
C GLU A 21 -26.71 6.78 4.20
N TRP A 22 -25.51 6.38 4.62
CA TRP A 22 -25.12 4.98 4.76
C TRP A 22 -24.01 4.80 5.80
N THR A 23 -23.82 3.56 6.25
CA THR A 23 -22.72 3.18 7.14
C THR A 23 -22.10 1.87 6.66
N ARG A 24 -20.77 1.75 6.78
CA ARG A 24 -20.06 0.51 6.48
C ARG A 24 -19.04 0.19 7.56
N PHE A 25 -18.90 -1.11 7.84
CA PHE A 25 -17.94 -1.64 8.80
C PHE A 25 -16.92 -2.48 8.06
N ILE A 26 -15.64 -2.21 8.31
CA ILE A 26 -14.50 -3.04 7.91
C ILE A 26 -13.97 -3.60 9.22
N ASN A 27 -14.05 -4.92 9.39
CA ASN A 27 -13.73 -5.57 10.66
C ASN A 27 -12.71 -6.68 10.44
N GLY A 28 -11.99 -6.99 11.50
CA GLY A 28 -11.01 -8.06 11.55
C GLY A 28 -11.07 -8.88 12.81
N ALA A 29 -10.08 -9.76 12.98
CA ALA A 29 -9.90 -10.57 14.18
C ALA A 29 -8.87 -9.97 15.15
N GLY A 30 -8.41 -8.74 14.87
CA GLY A 30 -7.32 -8.06 15.56
C GLY A 30 -7.61 -6.58 15.82
N GLU A 31 -6.57 -5.77 16.02
CA GLU A 31 -6.70 -4.31 16.06
C GLU A 31 -6.60 -3.70 14.65
N GLU A 32 -7.56 -2.86 14.28
CA GLU A 32 -7.50 -2.03 13.08
C GLU A 32 -7.32 -0.55 13.44
N PHE A 33 -6.42 0.10 12.72
CA PHE A 33 -6.25 1.54 12.75
C PHE A 33 -6.59 2.11 11.38
N PHE A 34 -7.46 3.10 11.35
CA PHE A 34 -7.82 3.84 10.15
C PHE A 34 -7.24 5.25 10.26
N ASP A 35 -6.25 5.58 9.44
CA ASP A 35 -5.46 6.81 9.59
C ASP A 35 -5.63 7.79 8.44
N ALA A 36 -6.01 7.31 7.25
CA ALA A 36 -6.05 8.12 6.03
C ALA A 36 -7.33 7.90 5.23
N ILE A 37 -7.89 8.99 4.71
CA ILE A 37 -9.02 8.98 3.79
C ILE A 37 -8.93 10.12 2.78
N ALA A 38 -9.29 9.84 1.53
CA ALA A 38 -9.41 10.82 0.46
C ALA A 38 -10.58 10.46 -0.47
N THR A 39 -11.04 11.42 -1.27
CA THR A 39 -12.06 11.19 -2.30
C THR A 39 -11.59 11.71 -3.65
N ASP A 40 -11.89 11.00 -4.73
CA ASP A 40 -11.70 11.55 -6.08
C ASP A 40 -12.87 12.44 -6.52
N THR A 41 -12.78 13.00 -7.72
CA THR A 41 -13.81 13.88 -8.30
C THR A 41 -15.12 13.16 -8.63
N GLU A 42 -15.12 11.84 -8.69
CA GLU A 42 -16.32 11.02 -8.90
C GLU A 42 -16.97 10.63 -7.56
N GLY A 43 -16.34 10.96 -6.44
CA GLY A 43 -16.81 10.63 -5.10
C GLY A 43 -16.38 9.24 -4.63
N ASN A 44 -15.51 8.53 -5.37
CA ASN A 44 -14.97 7.27 -4.86
C ASN A 44 -14.08 7.58 -3.65
N ILE A 45 -14.16 6.71 -2.65
CA ILE A 45 -13.49 6.87 -1.35
C ILE A 45 -12.25 6.01 -1.35
N TYR A 46 -11.12 6.57 -0.93
CA TYR A 46 -9.87 5.86 -0.76
C TYR A 46 -9.49 5.92 0.71
N GLY A 47 -9.28 4.76 1.33
CA GLY A 47 -8.95 4.68 2.75
C GLY A 47 -7.71 3.84 2.99
N GLY A 48 -7.06 4.07 4.13
CA GLY A 48 -5.89 3.30 4.52
C GLY A 48 -5.52 3.42 5.99
N GLY A 49 -4.72 2.45 6.43
CA GLY A 49 -4.23 2.38 7.80
C GLY A 49 -3.38 1.14 8.03
N SER A 50 -3.58 0.48 9.18
CA SER A 50 -2.92 -0.79 9.52
C SER A 50 -3.86 -1.74 10.26
N PHE A 51 -3.59 -3.04 10.21
CA PHE A 51 -4.30 -4.05 10.97
C PHE A 51 -3.36 -5.15 11.49
N ASP A 52 -3.75 -5.83 12.56
CA ASP A 52 -3.16 -7.11 12.97
C ASP A 52 -4.17 -8.27 12.87
N GLY A 53 -3.65 -9.51 12.88
CA GLY A 53 -4.47 -10.70 12.72
C GLY A 53 -5.06 -10.83 11.31
N SER A 54 -6.30 -10.37 11.11
CA SER A 54 -6.98 -10.41 9.82
C SER A 54 -7.86 -9.19 9.62
N ILE A 55 -8.15 -8.81 8.38
CA ILE A 55 -9.10 -7.74 8.02
C ILE A 55 -10.03 -8.23 6.90
N SER A 56 -11.30 -7.85 6.94
CA SER A 56 -12.26 -8.16 5.89
C SER A 56 -12.98 -6.92 5.38
N PHE A 57 -12.87 -6.70 4.08
CA PHE A 57 -13.48 -5.57 3.38
C PHE A 57 -14.89 -5.92 2.87
N ASP A 58 -15.02 -7.09 2.23
CA ASP A 58 -16.24 -7.55 1.52
C ASP A 58 -16.60 -9.02 1.83
N GLY A 59 -16.14 -9.56 2.95
CA GLY A 59 -16.49 -10.91 3.44
C GLY A 59 -15.37 -11.95 3.30
N ASP A 60 -14.43 -11.73 2.39
CA ASP A 60 -13.15 -12.45 2.40
C ASP A 60 -12.18 -11.76 3.37
N ALA A 61 -11.42 -12.55 4.12
CA ALA A 61 -10.47 -12.06 5.11
C ALA A 61 -9.04 -12.15 4.58
N ASP A 62 -8.35 -11.03 4.58
CA ASP A 62 -6.91 -10.96 4.37
C ASP A 62 -6.20 -11.11 5.72
N LEU A 63 -5.08 -11.85 5.73
CA LEU A 63 -4.28 -12.07 6.93
C LEU A 63 -3.05 -11.17 6.92
N ALA A 64 -2.70 -10.62 8.08
CA ALA A 64 -1.43 -9.95 8.24
C ALA A 64 -0.29 -10.98 8.11
N LEU A 65 0.72 -10.65 7.32
CA LEU A 65 1.95 -11.41 7.15
C LEU A 65 2.96 -11.07 8.27
N GLY A 66 2.97 -9.82 8.72
CA GLY A 66 3.86 -9.29 9.74
C GLY A 66 3.21 -9.17 11.12
N THR A 67 3.79 -8.32 11.97
CA THR A 67 3.20 -7.97 13.28
C THR A 67 1.94 -7.13 13.13
N SER A 68 1.92 -6.26 12.12
CA SER A 68 0.76 -5.51 11.66
C SER A 68 1.03 -5.04 10.25
N ASP A 69 0.08 -5.17 9.35
CA ASP A 69 0.26 -4.84 7.95
C ASP A 69 -0.52 -3.58 7.58
N GLY A 70 -0.01 -2.84 6.59
CA GLY A 70 -0.73 -1.70 6.03
C GLY A 70 -1.87 -2.18 5.14
N PHE A 71 -2.91 -1.37 5.01
CA PHE A 71 -3.95 -1.62 4.01
C PHE A 71 -4.32 -0.34 3.25
N LEU A 72 -4.83 -0.54 2.04
CA LEU A 72 -5.51 0.45 1.22
C LEU A 72 -6.79 -0.15 0.67
N PHE A 73 -7.80 0.68 0.49
CA PHE A 73 -8.98 0.30 -0.29
C PHE A 73 -9.50 1.48 -1.10
N LYS A 74 -10.28 1.15 -2.12
CA LYS A 74 -11.18 2.05 -2.81
C LYS A 74 -12.61 1.56 -2.66
N ALA A 75 -13.53 2.47 -2.37
CA ALA A 75 -14.95 2.23 -2.35
C ALA A 75 -15.70 3.19 -3.29
N SER A 76 -16.89 2.79 -3.74
CA SER A 76 -17.83 3.64 -4.44
C SER A 76 -18.38 4.74 -3.50
N PRO A 77 -19.04 5.79 -4.04
CA PRO A 77 -19.74 6.78 -3.21
C PRO A 77 -20.80 6.18 -2.27
N ASP A 78 -21.34 5.01 -2.60
CA ASP A 78 -22.33 4.27 -1.81
C ASP A 78 -21.67 3.30 -0.81
N GLY A 79 -20.33 3.29 -0.73
CA GLY A 79 -19.56 2.49 0.22
C GLY A 79 -19.18 1.08 -0.24
N GLU A 80 -19.55 0.65 -1.45
CA GLU A 80 -19.18 -0.67 -1.99
C GLU A 80 -17.66 -0.75 -2.25
N ILE A 81 -16.95 -1.80 -1.82
CA ILE A 81 -15.50 -1.88 -2.04
C ILE A 81 -15.29 -2.28 -3.50
N LEU A 82 -14.50 -1.46 -4.20
CA LEU A 82 -14.12 -1.68 -5.59
C LEU A 82 -12.81 -2.48 -5.68
N TRP A 83 -11.88 -2.18 -4.77
CA TRP A 83 -10.65 -2.96 -4.58
C TRP A 83 -10.07 -2.71 -3.19
N ASN A 84 -9.26 -3.65 -2.72
CA ASN A 84 -8.42 -3.51 -1.53
C ASN A 84 -7.03 -4.10 -1.77
N ILE A 85 -6.04 -3.57 -1.06
CA ILE A 85 -4.63 -3.94 -1.18
C ILE A 85 -4.05 -4.04 0.22
N VAL A 86 -3.46 -5.19 0.53
CA VAL A 86 -2.61 -5.34 1.72
C VAL A 86 -1.18 -4.94 1.37
N LEU A 87 -0.67 -3.95 2.10
CA LEU A 87 0.73 -3.55 2.12
C LEU A 87 1.43 -4.32 3.24
N GLY A 88 1.64 -5.61 2.98
CA GLY A 88 2.16 -6.53 3.98
C GLY A 88 3.68 -6.58 4.04
N GLY A 89 4.19 -7.62 4.69
CA GLY A 89 5.60 -7.95 4.73
C GLY A 89 6.03 -8.52 6.06
N PHE A 90 7.32 -8.85 6.18
CA PHE A 90 7.87 -9.09 7.50
C PHE A 90 7.94 -7.75 8.26
N GLY A 91 7.64 -7.77 9.56
CA GLY A 91 7.65 -6.57 10.39
C GLY A 91 6.31 -5.82 10.45
N THR A 92 6.38 -4.49 10.57
CA THR A 92 5.22 -3.59 10.65
C THR A 92 5.09 -2.78 9.37
N GLY A 93 3.89 -2.66 8.82
CA GLY A 93 3.52 -1.66 7.81
C GLY A 93 2.33 -0.82 8.29
N ARG A 94 2.33 0.49 8.00
CA ARG A 94 1.19 1.37 8.27
C ARG A 94 1.09 2.49 7.25
N VAL A 95 -0.09 2.65 6.66
CA VAL A 95 -0.43 3.84 5.86
C VAL A 95 -0.79 4.97 6.81
N SER A 96 -0.21 6.15 6.60
CA SER A 96 -0.46 7.33 7.42
C SER A 96 -1.19 8.46 6.69
N ASP A 97 -1.07 8.55 5.37
CA ASP A 97 -1.72 9.60 4.58
C ASP A 97 -1.97 9.15 3.14
N ILE A 98 -3.05 9.66 2.55
CA ILE A 98 -3.45 9.43 1.15
C ILE A 98 -3.86 10.78 0.56
N GLN A 99 -3.26 11.14 -0.57
CA GLN A 99 -3.59 12.36 -1.32
C GLN A 99 -3.59 12.04 -2.82
N PHE A 100 -4.13 12.96 -3.63
CA PHE A 100 -3.95 12.88 -5.09
C PHE A 100 -2.73 13.70 -5.51
N ALA A 101 -1.89 13.10 -6.36
CA ALA A 101 -0.88 13.84 -7.12
C ALA A 101 -1.52 14.63 -8.25
N ASP A 102 -0.81 15.64 -8.76
CA ASP A 102 -1.24 16.45 -9.91
C ASP A 102 -1.52 15.62 -11.18
N ASN A 103 -0.95 14.41 -11.27
CA ASN A 103 -1.16 13.49 -12.40
C ASN A 103 -2.36 12.54 -12.22
N GLY A 104 -3.12 12.67 -11.13
CA GLY A 104 -4.29 11.85 -10.83
C GLY A 104 -3.99 10.52 -10.13
N ASN A 105 -2.73 10.16 -9.92
CA ASN A 105 -2.38 9.01 -9.08
C ASN A 105 -2.61 9.32 -7.60
N LEU A 106 -2.84 8.28 -6.82
CA LEU A 106 -2.77 8.32 -5.37
C LEU A 106 -1.31 8.44 -4.93
N LEU A 107 -1.04 9.41 -4.07
CA LEU A 107 0.16 9.50 -3.24
C LEU A 107 -0.17 8.90 -1.88
N VAL A 108 0.40 7.72 -1.62
CA VAL A 108 0.25 7.04 -0.34
C VAL A 108 1.55 7.13 0.41
N SER A 109 1.49 7.57 1.66
CA SER A 109 2.65 7.60 2.55
C SER A 109 2.40 6.79 3.81
N GLY A 110 3.48 6.35 4.40
CA GLY A 110 3.44 5.57 5.61
C GLY A 110 4.83 5.23 6.09
N TYR A 111 4.90 4.29 7.02
CA TYR A 111 6.15 3.74 7.50
C TYR A 111 6.10 2.22 7.53
N PHE A 112 7.28 1.62 7.45
CA PHE A 112 7.44 0.18 7.54
C PHE A 112 8.76 -0.22 8.21
N THR A 113 8.84 -1.47 8.66
CA THR A 113 10.08 -2.11 9.12
C THR A 113 10.31 -3.38 8.30
N GLU A 114 11.58 -3.79 8.16
CA GLU A 114 11.98 -5.00 7.43
C GLU A 114 11.54 -5.01 5.96
N GLU A 115 10.33 -5.47 5.61
CA GLU A 115 9.89 -5.54 4.21
C GLU A 115 8.53 -4.89 4.01
N LEU A 116 8.37 -4.20 2.88
CA LEU A 116 7.06 -3.76 2.38
C LEU A 116 6.75 -4.51 1.09
N LEU A 117 5.62 -5.21 1.08
CA LEU A 117 5.12 -5.95 -0.05
C LEU A 117 3.94 -5.20 -0.69
N PHE A 118 3.84 -5.33 -2.01
CA PHE A 118 2.67 -4.95 -2.77
C PHE A 118 2.15 -6.19 -3.48
N GLY A 119 1.03 -6.75 -3.00
CA GLY A 119 0.63 -8.11 -3.35
C GLY A 119 1.67 -9.12 -2.86
N ASN A 120 2.30 -9.86 -3.77
CA ASN A 120 3.29 -10.88 -3.45
C ASN A 120 4.75 -10.46 -3.72
N GLN A 121 4.98 -9.17 -4.02
CA GLN A 121 6.29 -8.66 -4.38
C GLN A 121 6.83 -7.72 -3.31
N THR A 122 8.04 -7.98 -2.83
CA THR A 122 8.79 -7.02 -2.01
C THR A 122 9.15 -5.81 -2.86
N ILE A 123 8.66 -4.64 -2.47
CA ILE A 123 8.89 -3.37 -3.19
C ILE A 123 9.92 -2.49 -2.49
N LEU A 124 10.02 -2.58 -1.17
CA LEU A 124 10.95 -1.82 -0.33
C LEU A 124 11.47 -2.69 0.81
N SER A 125 12.67 -2.36 1.31
CA SER A 125 13.30 -3.08 2.41
C SER A 125 14.04 -2.13 3.36
N ALA A 126 14.07 -2.51 4.64
CA ALA A 126 14.72 -1.84 5.74
C ALA A 126 15.53 -2.85 6.56
N GLY A 127 16.51 -2.37 7.34
CA GLY A 127 17.20 -3.20 8.31
C GLY A 127 16.30 -3.60 9.48
N GLN A 128 16.77 -4.57 10.25
CA GLN A 128 16.10 -5.01 11.47
C GLN A 128 16.04 -3.85 12.49
N ASN A 129 14.86 -3.56 13.03
CA ASN A 129 14.59 -2.41 13.92
C ASN A 129 14.77 -1.02 13.27
N GLU A 130 14.88 -0.93 11.95
CA GLU A 130 14.88 0.33 11.21
C GLU A 130 13.47 0.61 10.68
N TRP A 131 12.93 1.78 11.01
CA TRP A 131 11.63 2.23 10.57
C TRP A 131 11.87 3.22 9.46
N HIS A 132 11.49 2.87 8.25
CA HIS A 132 11.61 3.72 7.07
C HIS A 132 10.26 4.32 6.72
N ALA A 133 10.26 5.54 6.20
CA ALA A 133 9.07 6.04 5.53
C ALA A 133 9.00 5.47 4.12
N PHE A 134 7.79 5.21 3.64
CA PHE A 134 7.54 4.90 2.23
C PHE A 134 6.65 5.97 1.59
N ILE A 135 6.81 6.14 0.29
CA ILE A 135 5.94 6.93 -0.58
C ILE A 135 5.63 6.06 -1.81
N LEU A 136 4.35 5.80 -2.04
CA LEU A 136 3.86 5.03 -3.18
C LEU A 136 3.02 5.93 -4.09
N TRP A 137 3.19 5.77 -5.40
CA TRP A 137 2.28 6.28 -6.40
C TRP A 137 1.47 5.10 -6.89
N ILE A 138 0.16 5.15 -6.66
CA ILE A 138 -0.76 4.08 -7.04
C ILE A 138 -1.80 4.66 -7.99
N THR A 139 -2.11 3.96 -9.06
CA THR A 139 -3.17 4.38 -9.98
C THR A 139 -4.54 4.28 -9.28
N THR A 140 -5.55 4.96 -9.81
CA THR A 140 -6.93 4.84 -9.28
C THR A 140 -7.53 3.44 -9.45
N ASP A 141 -6.90 2.60 -10.28
CA ASP A 141 -7.21 1.19 -10.48
C ASP A 141 -6.46 0.26 -9.50
N GLY A 142 -5.65 0.80 -8.60
CA GLY A 142 -4.92 0.03 -7.58
C GLY A 142 -3.59 -0.55 -8.06
N GLU A 143 -3.01 -0.06 -9.16
CA GLU A 143 -1.71 -0.54 -9.65
C GLU A 143 -0.57 0.33 -9.10
N LEU A 144 0.53 -0.30 -8.65
CA LEU A 144 1.72 0.42 -8.23
C LEU A 144 2.46 1.02 -9.44
N ALA A 145 2.45 2.35 -9.56
CA ALA A 145 3.20 3.08 -10.56
C ALA A 145 4.66 3.32 -10.13
N GLN A 146 4.87 3.64 -8.86
CA GLN A 146 6.18 4.01 -8.34
C GLN A 146 6.28 3.81 -6.82
N ALA A 147 7.48 3.52 -6.32
CA ALA A 147 7.79 3.47 -4.90
C ALA A 147 9.08 4.22 -4.57
N ALA A 148 9.13 4.87 -3.42
CA ALA A 148 10.31 5.49 -2.84
C ALA A 148 10.32 5.24 -1.32
N GLN A 149 11.51 5.24 -0.72
CA GLN A 149 11.66 5.16 0.73
C GLN A 149 12.57 6.29 1.25
N VAL A 150 12.30 6.74 2.47
CA VAL A 150 13.19 7.63 3.22
C VAL A 150 13.81 6.79 4.36
N PRO A 151 15.09 6.41 4.24
CA PRO A 151 15.76 5.58 5.23
C PRO A 151 15.94 6.29 6.57
N CYS A 152 15.90 5.52 7.66
CA CYS A 152 16.22 6.00 8.99
C CYS A 152 16.78 4.85 9.84
N SER A 153 17.92 5.07 10.50
CA SER A 153 18.59 4.07 11.34
C SER A 153 17.85 3.72 12.64
N GLY A 154 16.70 4.35 12.89
CA GLY A 154 15.93 4.17 14.11
C GLY A 154 14.43 4.21 13.83
N LEU A 155 13.74 5.13 14.49
CA LEU A 155 12.30 5.33 14.32
C LEU A 155 12.04 6.47 13.34
N LEU A 156 11.23 6.23 12.30
CA LEU A 156 10.64 7.24 11.45
C LEU A 156 9.17 6.91 11.29
N GLN A 157 8.30 7.74 11.87
CA GLN A 157 6.85 7.59 11.78
C GLN A 157 6.29 8.84 11.11
N THR A 158 5.82 8.66 9.88
CA THR A 158 5.15 9.68 9.10
C THR A 158 3.73 9.91 9.62
N ARG A 159 3.22 11.12 9.41
CA ARG A 159 1.86 11.52 9.77
C ARG A 159 1.14 12.21 8.62
N HIS A 160 1.85 13.06 7.89
CA HIS A 160 1.29 13.77 6.74
C HIS A 160 2.28 13.83 5.60
N PHE A 161 1.76 13.72 4.39
CA PHE A 161 2.52 13.83 3.16
C PHE A 161 1.67 14.48 2.08
N PHE A 162 2.19 15.54 1.45
CA PHE A 162 1.49 16.17 0.33
C PHE A 162 2.45 16.74 -0.70
N GLN A 163 1.99 16.79 -1.96
CA GLN A 163 2.71 17.44 -3.04
C GLN A 163 2.57 18.97 -2.93
N ALA A 164 3.70 19.65 -2.99
CA ALA A 164 3.78 21.10 -2.99
C ALA A 164 3.52 21.66 -4.40
N LYS A 165 3.10 22.93 -4.48
CA LYS A 165 2.81 23.60 -5.77
C LYS A 165 4.02 23.73 -6.72
N ASP A 166 5.24 23.63 -6.19
CA ASP A 166 6.46 23.61 -6.99
C ASP A 166 6.83 22.21 -7.48
N GLY A 167 5.94 21.23 -7.30
CA GLY A 167 6.12 19.82 -7.64
C GLY A 167 6.94 19.04 -6.61
N GLY A 168 7.50 19.70 -5.59
CA GLY A 168 8.17 19.03 -4.47
C GLY A 168 7.18 18.33 -3.54
N TYR A 169 7.65 17.80 -2.43
CA TYR A 169 6.81 17.11 -1.46
C TYR A 169 7.14 17.53 -0.04
N TYR A 170 6.13 17.66 0.81
CA TYR A 170 6.31 17.82 2.24
C TYR A 170 6.01 16.51 2.94
N LEU A 171 6.93 16.06 3.79
CA LEU A 171 6.77 14.90 4.66
C LEU A 171 6.90 15.37 6.10
N ALA A 172 5.92 15.05 6.95
CA ALA A 172 5.93 15.43 8.36
C ALA A 172 5.63 14.23 9.25
N GLY A 173 6.20 14.26 10.46
CA GLY A 173 6.03 13.17 11.41
C GLY A 173 6.95 13.31 12.60
N LYS A 174 7.36 12.19 13.17
CA LYS A 174 8.36 12.13 14.22
C LYS A 174 9.45 11.13 13.89
N PHE A 175 10.68 11.41 14.34
CA PHE A 175 11.81 10.52 14.11
C PHE A 175 12.78 10.48 15.29
N ARG A 176 13.53 9.40 15.40
CA ARG A 176 14.67 9.19 16.31
C ARG A 176 15.70 8.35 15.58
N GLY A 177 16.96 8.72 15.65
CA GLY A 177 18.06 8.12 14.90
C GLY A 177 18.57 9.09 13.85
N THR A 178 19.17 8.53 12.81
CA THR A 178 19.75 9.27 11.70
C THR A 178 18.93 9.01 10.45
N LEU A 179 18.46 10.07 9.80
CA LEU A 179 17.78 10.03 8.51
C LEU A 179 18.75 10.53 7.45
N GLU A 180 18.97 9.73 6.41
CA GLU A 180 19.83 10.09 5.28
C GLU A 180 19.01 10.08 3.99
N TYR A 181 18.86 11.25 3.36
CA TYR A 181 18.09 11.35 2.12
C TYR A 181 18.61 12.49 1.22
N GLY A 182 18.94 12.17 -0.03
CA GLY A 182 19.36 13.18 -1.01
C GLY A 182 20.61 13.97 -0.62
N GLY A 183 21.53 13.37 0.14
CA GLY A 183 22.74 14.03 0.65
C GLY A 183 22.53 14.88 1.92
N LEU A 184 21.30 14.95 2.43
CA LEU A 184 20.99 15.51 3.75
C LEU A 184 21.11 14.41 4.80
N THR A 185 21.82 14.71 5.89
CA THR A 185 21.84 13.89 7.12
C THR A 185 21.14 14.67 8.23
N LEU A 186 20.05 14.12 8.76
CA LEU A 186 19.35 14.65 9.92
C LEU A 186 19.56 13.70 11.10
N GLU A 187 20.02 14.22 12.23
CA GLU A 187 20.28 13.43 13.43
C GLU A 187 19.36 13.86 14.57
N ASN A 188 18.68 12.88 15.17
CA ASN A 188 17.99 13.03 16.44
C ASN A 188 18.39 11.86 17.36
N ALA A 189 19.41 12.10 18.20
CA ALA A 189 20.24 11.09 18.85
C ALA A 189 19.49 10.04 19.73
N PRO A 190 20.11 8.88 20.02
CA PRO A 190 19.43 7.67 20.52
C PRO A 190 18.82 7.76 21.93
N ALA A 191 19.23 8.74 22.76
CA ALA A 191 18.77 8.86 24.15
C ALA A 191 17.51 9.74 24.32
N GLY A 192 16.96 10.28 23.24
CA GLY A 192 15.79 11.17 23.26
C GLY A 192 14.47 10.51 22.83
N TYR A 193 13.35 11.12 23.23
CA TYR A 193 12.05 10.86 22.63
C TYR A 193 12.06 11.26 21.13
N PRO A 194 11.23 10.64 20.27
CA PRO A 194 11.11 11.06 18.88
C PRO A 194 10.78 12.55 18.76
N GLY A 195 11.57 13.27 17.98
CA GLY A 195 11.39 14.69 17.68
C GLY A 195 10.50 14.85 16.46
N LEU A 196 9.71 15.93 16.43
CA LEU A 196 8.91 16.26 15.27
C LEU A 196 9.80 16.76 14.13
N PHE A 197 9.46 16.41 12.90
CA PHE A 197 10.13 16.93 11.71
C PHE A 197 9.12 17.35 10.65
N VAL A 198 9.56 18.30 9.83
CA VAL A 198 8.97 18.61 8.52
C VAL A 198 10.12 18.63 7.53
N LEU A 199 10.02 17.80 6.50
CA LEU A 199 11.02 17.63 5.46
C LEU A 199 10.40 18.04 4.12
N LYS A 200 11.05 18.96 3.41
CA LYS A 200 10.70 19.29 2.03
C LYS A 200 11.62 18.54 1.08
N LEU A 201 11.05 17.77 0.18
CA LEU A 201 11.73 16.95 -0.81
C LEU A 201 11.59 17.58 -2.21
N SER A 202 12.58 17.37 -3.06
CA SER A 202 12.55 17.76 -4.47
C SER A 202 11.51 16.96 -5.26
N PRO A 203 11.05 17.47 -6.42
CA PRO A 203 10.12 16.73 -7.29
C PRO A 203 10.66 15.36 -7.74
N GLN A 204 11.97 15.26 -7.92
CA GLN A 204 12.65 14.01 -8.21
C GLN A 204 12.97 13.30 -6.89
N LEU A 205 12.15 12.32 -6.53
CA LEU A 205 12.42 11.43 -5.40
C LEU A 205 13.37 10.31 -5.84
N ASN A 206 14.12 9.76 -4.89
CA ASN A 206 14.95 8.58 -5.13
C ASN A 206 14.03 7.36 -5.22
N VAL A 207 13.53 7.14 -6.43
CA VAL A 207 12.61 6.06 -6.77
C VAL A 207 13.34 4.73 -6.77
N VAL A 208 12.77 3.72 -6.11
CA VAL A 208 13.14 2.32 -6.34
C VAL A 208 12.33 1.85 -7.55
N PRO A 209 12.96 1.49 -8.69
CA PRO A 209 12.22 1.06 -9.86
C PRO A 209 11.39 -0.18 -9.54
N SER A 210 10.08 -0.13 -9.78
CA SER A 210 9.22 -1.32 -9.70
C SER A 210 9.69 -2.33 -10.74
N ARG A 211 10.02 -3.56 -10.34
CA ARG A 211 10.11 -4.66 -11.31
C ARG A 211 8.71 -4.94 -11.79
N LYS A 212 8.36 -4.52 -13.01
CA LYS A 212 7.09 -4.94 -13.62
C LYS A 212 6.97 -6.46 -13.51
N PRO A 213 5.78 -7.01 -13.18
CA PRO A 213 5.54 -8.42 -13.38
C PRO A 213 5.82 -8.72 -14.86
N SER A 214 6.80 -9.57 -15.13
CA SER A 214 6.96 -10.12 -16.47
C SER A 214 5.72 -10.95 -16.75
N LEU A 215 4.75 -10.37 -17.47
CA LEU A 215 3.78 -11.16 -18.21
C LEU A 215 4.61 -12.00 -19.19
N PHE A 216 4.76 -13.28 -18.91
CA PHE A 216 5.32 -14.22 -19.88
C PHE A 216 4.51 -14.06 -21.17
N PRO A 217 5.12 -13.70 -22.31
CA PRO A 217 4.40 -13.68 -23.58
C PRO A 217 4.23 -15.13 -24.01
N GLY A 218 3.11 -15.73 -23.64
CA GLY A 218 2.75 -17.05 -24.16
C GLY A 218 1.83 -17.87 -23.29
N PHE A 219 0.59 -17.45 -23.09
CA PHE A 219 -0.48 -18.39 -22.78
C PHE A 219 -1.73 -18.10 -23.60
N ARG A 220 -2.03 -19.01 -24.54
CA ARG A 220 -3.38 -19.14 -25.10
C ARG A 220 -4.30 -19.68 -24.01
N GLN A 221 -5.53 -19.19 -24.02
CA GLN A 221 -6.61 -19.60 -23.14
C GLN A 221 -6.80 -21.12 -23.10
N GLY A 222 -7.05 -21.65 -21.91
CA GLY A 222 -7.68 -22.96 -21.72
C GLY A 222 -7.01 -23.82 -20.66
N CYS A 223 -7.34 -23.60 -19.38
CA CYS A 223 -7.60 -24.69 -18.43
C CYS A 223 -8.13 -24.12 -17.11
N SER A 224 -9.33 -24.58 -16.74
CA SER A 224 -10.02 -24.31 -15.48
C SER A 224 -9.54 -25.25 -14.38
N SER A 225 -9.51 -24.72 -13.15
CA SER A 225 -9.24 -25.35 -11.85
C SER A 225 -7.78 -25.37 -11.38
N TRP A 226 -7.48 -24.52 -10.39
CA TRP A 226 -6.27 -24.56 -9.56
C TRP A 226 -6.63 -25.15 -8.19
N ARG A 227 -5.87 -26.13 -7.73
CA ARG A 227 -5.75 -26.48 -6.30
C ARG A 227 -4.26 -26.46 -5.97
N PHE A 228 -3.86 -25.66 -4.99
CA PHE A 228 -2.48 -25.61 -4.51
C PHE A 228 -2.33 -26.43 -3.22
N PHE A 229 -1.29 -27.25 -3.18
CA PHE A 229 -0.72 -27.82 -1.95
C PHE A 229 0.52 -26.99 -1.57
N PRO A 230 0.78 -26.71 -0.29
CA PRO A 230 1.99 -26.00 0.14
C PRO A 230 3.19 -26.93 0.03
N ALA A 231 4.27 -26.47 -0.62
CA ALA A 231 5.53 -27.18 -0.67
C ALA A 231 6.34 -26.94 0.63
N ILE A 232 6.61 -28.02 1.36
CA ILE A 232 7.55 -28.03 2.48
C ILE A 232 8.98 -28.01 1.94
N ASN A 233 9.79 -27.12 2.50
CA ASN A 233 11.21 -26.92 2.23
C ASN A 233 12.04 -28.18 2.52
N VAL A 234 12.63 -28.81 1.49
CA VAL A 234 13.90 -29.56 1.63
C VAL A 234 14.68 -29.52 0.30
N GLY A 235 15.85 -28.87 0.31
CA GLY A 235 17.04 -29.21 -0.49
C GLY A 235 16.91 -29.36 -2.02
N LEU A 236 17.28 -28.31 -2.75
CA LEU A 236 17.95 -28.30 -4.06
C LEU A 236 17.81 -29.55 -4.97
N ARG A 237 16.82 -29.52 -5.88
CA ARG A 237 16.96 -29.66 -7.35
C ARG A 237 15.59 -29.47 -8.00
N ALA A 238 15.37 -28.35 -8.68
CA ALA A 238 14.18 -28.12 -9.49
C ALA A 238 14.12 -29.17 -10.61
N SER A 239 13.14 -30.07 -10.54
CA SER A 239 12.81 -30.99 -11.62
C SER A 239 11.56 -30.44 -12.31
N PHE A 240 11.69 -29.98 -13.55
CA PHE A 240 10.54 -29.59 -14.36
C PHE A 240 9.80 -30.85 -14.80
N ILE A 241 8.53 -30.98 -14.40
CA ILE A 241 7.62 -32.01 -14.92
C ILE A 241 6.85 -31.37 -16.06
N GLU A 242 7.27 -31.62 -17.30
CA GLU A 242 6.50 -31.27 -18.50
C GLU A 242 5.41 -32.34 -18.67
N CYS A 243 4.15 -32.00 -18.38
CA CYS A 243 3.03 -32.90 -18.60
C CYS A 243 2.62 -32.83 -20.08
N ARG A 244 3.12 -33.75 -20.91
CA ARG A 244 2.49 -34.04 -22.21
C ARG A 244 1.65 -35.29 -22.08
N ASN A 245 0.42 -35.22 -22.57
CA ASN A 245 -0.45 -36.37 -22.79
C ASN A 245 0.27 -37.38 -23.69
N THR A 246 0.96 -38.34 -23.08
CA THR A 246 1.19 -39.76 -23.45
C THR A 246 2.48 -40.29 -22.80
N GLY A 247 2.37 -41.04 -21.70
CA GLY A 247 3.35 -42.06 -21.26
C GLY A 247 4.68 -41.62 -20.60
N PHE A 248 4.99 -42.22 -19.45
CA PHE A 248 6.23 -42.00 -18.68
C PHE A 248 7.47 -42.62 -19.36
N ARG A 249 8.55 -41.83 -19.54
CA ARG A 249 9.94 -42.32 -19.64
C ARG A 249 10.90 -41.37 -18.90
N GLN A 250 11.64 -41.89 -17.93
CA GLN A 250 12.82 -41.20 -17.36
C GLN A 250 13.97 -41.18 -18.39
N ARG A 251 14.56 -40.01 -18.64
CA ARG A 251 15.91 -39.91 -19.20
C ARG A 251 16.83 -39.26 -18.17
N ASN A 252 17.84 -40.00 -17.73
CA ASN A 252 18.96 -39.45 -16.95
C ASN A 252 20.05 -39.01 -17.92
N SER A 253 20.34 -37.71 -18.04
CA SER A 253 21.55 -37.23 -18.70
C SER A 253 22.59 -36.83 -17.64
N LYS A 254 23.69 -37.58 -17.59
CA LYS A 254 24.91 -37.23 -16.85
C LYS A 254 25.60 -36.06 -17.57
N PHE A 255 25.86 -34.95 -16.89
CA PHE A 255 26.84 -33.96 -17.32
C PHE A 255 28.18 -34.26 -16.64
N THR A 256 29.18 -34.65 -17.41
CA THR A 256 30.59 -34.71 -17.00
C THR A 256 31.25 -33.37 -17.28
N HIS A 257 31.76 -32.70 -16.25
CA HIS A 257 32.70 -31.58 -16.39
C HIS A 257 34.05 -32.11 -16.89
N ASN A 258 34.54 -31.60 -18.02
CA ASN A 258 35.95 -31.68 -18.38
C ASN A 258 36.61 -30.34 -18.04
N LEU A 259 37.56 -30.38 -17.13
CA LEU A 259 38.60 -29.37 -16.95
C LEU A 259 39.64 -29.59 -18.06
N ALA A 260 39.96 -28.53 -18.81
CA ALA A 260 41.15 -28.49 -19.64
C ALA A 260 41.89 -27.19 -19.35
N THR A 261 43.04 -27.33 -18.70
CA THR A 261 44.14 -26.39 -18.63
C THR A 261 44.80 -26.24 -20.00
N GLN A 262 45.01 -24.99 -20.44
CA GLN A 262 46.27 -24.47 -20.98
C GLN A 262 46.35 -22.98 -20.64
#